data_AF-A0A8T4VT86-F1
#
_entry.id   AF-A0A8T4VT86-F1
#
_cell.length_a   1.000
_cell.length_b   1.000
_cell.length_c   1.000
_cell.angle_alpha   90.00
_cell.angle_beta   90.00
_cell.angle_gamma   90.00
#
_symmetry.space_group_name_H-M   'P 1'
#
loop_
_entity.id
_entity.type
_entity.pdbx_description
1 polymer ?
#
loop_
_entity_poly.entity_id
_entity_poly.type
_entity_poly.pdbx_seq_one_letter_code
_entity_poly.pdbx_strand_id
1 'polypeptide(L)'
;MKHVAAFIVAVFLLSGAAVALTPEEMRSGEGVPMASDSAAQYGQSYRYNVQGLIYVHIEGDAVERGRQHGHLLYPEIMDMLHRWANTIHNAPMMSSLHINQTSERYQQISQRWWNFCRSRAMNIFWEQYPAEYQREVKGIAQGVANRGGQLFGEPVTYEDILTLNEMYEFMSMLVNPAKSIHPLRSLYYDLLGVAPELEEKQADFITSLVNQPPAHHCNGFIATGDATSNGQMVASDSVWFGSWWYSYYIAQRWNVIMDIIPARGNRVVMGTSPGLIWSDEDYYQNDQGLVLIETTCPQGLWKKNGLPLAVRARTAMQYGSTVDDAIEALRGNNNGIMNAVWLIGDATTGEIARFELGLYESAVWRTTNGFYWSANNPMDPS
;
A
#
# COMPACT_ATOMS: atom_id res chain seq x y z
N MET A 1 -41.52 -1.86 -51.13
CA MET A 1 -41.01 -2.74 -50.04
C MET A 1 -39.55 -2.43 -49.85
N LYS A 2 -39.14 -2.01 -48.64
CA LYS A 2 -37.76 -1.64 -48.31
C LYS A 2 -36.94 -2.91 -48.13
N HIS A 3 -35.85 -3.07 -48.88
CA HIS A 3 -34.91 -4.16 -48.70
C HIS A 3 -33.97 -3.82 -47.53
N VAL A 4 -34.05 -4.61 -46.46
CA VAL A 4 -33.13 -4.57 -45.31
C VAL A 4 -31.91 -5.41 -45.68
N ALA A 5 -30.73 -4.79 -45.72
CA ALA A 5 -29.46 -5.50 -45.85
C ALA A 5 -29.10 -6.11 -44.49
N ALA A 6 -29.01 -7.44 -44.41
CA ALA A 6 -28.52 -8.14 -43.24
C ALA A 6 -26.98 -8.09 -43.21
N PHE A 7 -26.43 -7.45 -42.19
CA PHE A 7 -24.99 -7.49 -41.90
C PHE A 7 -24.68 -8.76 -41.10
N ILE A 8 -23.95 -9.70 -41.70
CA ILE A 8 -23.41 -10.86 -40.98
C ILE A 8 -22.08 -10.42 -40.35
N VAL A 9 -22.05 -10.31 -39.02
CA VAL A 9 -20.81 -10.15 -38.27
C VAL A 9 -20.28 -11.55 -37.99
N ALA A 10 -19.17 -11.92 -38.64
CA ALA A 10 -18.43 -13.13 -38.33
C ALA A 10 -17.56 -12.87 -37.09
N VAL A 11 -17.94 -13.44 -35.95
CA VAL A 11 -17.10 -13.47 -34.74
C VAL A 11 -16.10 -14.60 -34.92
N PHE A 12 -14.82 -14.26 -35.11
CA PHE A 12 -13.73 -15.22 -35.06
C PHE A 12 -13.46 -15.58 -33.60
N LEU A 13 -13.93 -16.75 -33.15
CA LEU A 13 -13.48 -17.37 -31.92
C LEU A 13 -12.04 -17.87 -32.12
N LEU A 14 -11.07 -17.10 -31.65
CA LEU A 14 -9.70 -17.59 -31.47
C LEU A 14 -9.72 -18.60 -30.32
N SER A 15 -9.72 -19.90 -30.65
CA SER A 15 -9.43 -20.96 -29.69
C SER A 15 -7.95 -20.88 -29.31
N GLY A 16 -7.63 -20.01 -28.36
CA GLY A 16 -6.37 -20.07 -27.63
C GLY A 16 -6.39 -21.34 -26.80
N ALA A 17 -5.67 -22.37 -27.25
CA ALA A 17 -5.32 -23.49 -26.39
C ALA A 17 -4.39 -22.94 -25.29
N ALA A 18 -4.97 -22.55 -24.16
CA ALA A 18 -4.21 -22.30 -22.94
C ALA A 18 -3.67 -23.65 -22.48
N VAL A 19 -2.41 -23.93 -22.79
CA VAL A 19 -1.69 -25.05 -22.19
C VAL A 19 -1.55 -24.71 -20.71
N ALA A 20 -2.23 -25.47 -19.86
CA ALA A 20 -2.07 -25.33 -18.42
C ALA A 20 -0.63 -25.70 -18.05
N LEU A 21 0.09 -24.76 -17.46
CA LEU A 21 1.43 -25.00 -16.91
C LEU A 21 1.33 -26.06 -15.81
N THR A 22 2.30 -26.96 -15.76
CA THR A 22 2.39 -27.97 -14.71
C THR A 22 2.79 -27.30 -13.37
N PRO A 23 2.42 -27.89 -12.22
CA PRO A 23 2.83 -27.35 -10.91
C PRO A 23 4.35 -27.23 -10.73
N GLU A 24 5.13 -28.02 -11.47
CA GLU A 24 6.60 -27.98 -11.45
C GLU A 24 7.13 -26.79 -12.26
N GLU A 25 6.52 -26.47 -13.41
CA GLU A 25 6.79 -25.25 -14.19
C GLU A 25 6.37 -23.98 -13.42
N MET A 26 5.25 -24.03 -12.69
CA MET A 26 4.80 -22.91 -11.83
C MET A 26 5.71 -22.66 -10.61
N ARG A 27 6.42 -23.69 -10.13
CA ARG A 27 7.39 -23.61 -9.01
C ARG A 27 8.80 -23.27 -9.47
N SER A 28 9.12 -23.55 -10.73
CA SER A 28 10.39 -23.18 -11.32
C SER A 28 10.48 -21.64 -11.42
N GLY A 29 11.65 -21.07 -11.14
CA GLY A 29 11.88 -19.63 -11.25
C GLY A 29 11.75 -19.06 -12.68
N GLU A 30 11.25 -19.84 -13.64
CA GLU A 30 11.09 -19.47 -15.06
C GLU A 30 10.03 -18.38 -15.29
N GLY A 31 9.11 -18.16 -14.35
CA GLY A 31 8.13 -17.07 -14.38
C GLY A 31 8.66 -15.71 -13.92
N VAL A 32 9.87 -15.65 -13.33
CA VAL A 32 10.55 -14.38 -13.05
C VAL A 32 11.14 -13.92 -14.37
N PRO A 33 10.74 -12.75 -14.91
CA PRO A 33 11.35 -12.26 -16.13
C PRO A 33 12.87 -12.20 -15.91
N MET A 34 13.63 -12.94 -16.72
CA MET A 34 15.08 -12.83 -16.69
C MET A 34 15.43 -11.35 -16.77
N ALA A 35 16.28 -10.89 -15.85
CA ALA A 35 16.70 -9.50 -15.77
C ALA A 35 17.03 -9.02 -17.19
N SER A 36 16.26 -8.04 -17.68
CA SER A 36 16.48 -7.51 -19.03
C SER A 36 17.93 -7.01 -19.12
N ASP A 37 18.52 -6.97 -20.32
CA ASP A 37 19.88 -6.42 -20.52
C ASP A 37 20.05 -4.97 -20.01
N SER A 38 18.93 -4.29 -19.68
CA SER A 38 18.84 -2.97 -19.06
C SER A 38 18.70 -2.96 -17.53
N ALA A 39 18.78 -4.11 -16.86
CA ALA A 39 18.58 -4.22 -15.44
C ALA A 39 19.72 -3.56 -14.65
N ALA A 40 19.37 -2.67 -13.73
CA ALA A 40 20.34 -2.14 -12.79
C ALA A 40 20.54 -3.14 -11.65
N GLN A 41 21.78 -3.53 -11.38
CA GLN A 41 22.15 -4.48 -10.35
C GLN A 41 22.78 -3.78 -9.13
N TYR A 42 22.57 -4.36 -7.95
CA TYR A 42 23.25 -4.01 -6.72
C TYR A 42 23.48 -5.28 -5.90
N GLY A 43 24.68 -5.87 -6.00
CA GLY A 43 24.91 -7.22 -5.48
C GLY A 43 24.07 -8.25 -6.24
N GLN A 44 23.32 -9.07 -5.51
CA GLN A 44 22.37 -10.03 -6.10
C GLN A 44 20.98 -9.42 -6.38
N SER A 45 20.71 -8.23 -5.86
CA SER A 45 19.46 -7.51 -6.10
C SER A 45 19.49 -6.81 -7.46
N TYR A 46 18.31 -6.62 -8.06
CA TYR A 46 18.21 -5.96 -9.36
C TYR A 46 16.86 -5.28 -9.56
N ARG A 47 16.82 -4.34 -10.51
CA ARG A 47 15.58 -3.72 -10.99
C ARG A 47 15.53 -3.60 -12.50
N TYR A 48 14.34 -3.59 -13.07
CA TYR A 48 14.08 -3.18 -14.45
C TYR A 48 12.66 -2.62 -14.60
N ASN A 49 12.42 -1.87 -15.68
CA ASN A 49 11.11 -1.34 -15.99
C ASN A 49 10.42 -2.23 -17.03
N VAL A 50 9.14 -2.52 -16.83
CA VAL A 50 8.33 -3.35 -17.73
C VAL A 50 6.91 -2.81 -17.77
N GLN A 51 6.42 -2.45 -18.97
CA GLN A 51 5.02 -2.07 -19.20
C GLN A 51 4.47 -0.97 -18.25
N GLY A 52 5.30 -0.01 -17.85
CA GLY A 52 4.93 1.07 -16.92
C GLY A 52 5.14 0.74 -15.44
N LEU A 53 5.47 -0.52 -15.13
CA LEU A 53 5.84 -1.00 -13.82
C LEU A 53 7.36 -1.02 -13.62
N ILE A 54 7.78 -1.02 -12.37
CA ILE A 54 9.16 -1.19 -11.94
C ILE A 54 9.22 -2.50 -11.18
N TYR A 55 9.87 -3.50 -11.75
CA TYR A 55 10.15 -4.73 -11.03
C TYR A 55 11.43 -4.55 -10.21
N VAL A 56 11.39 -4.95 -8.94
CA VAL A 56 12.54 -4.90 -8.04
C VAL A 56 12.63 -6.23 -7.30
N HIS A 57 13.79 -6.87 -7.42
CA HIS A 57 14.15 -8.05 -6.65
C HIS A 57 15.14 -7.66 -5.56
N ILE A 58 14.85 -8.03 -4.31
CA ILE A 58 15.70 -7.86 -3.13
C ILE A 58 15.77 -9.16 -2.34
N GLU A 59 16.89 -9.40 -1.66
CA GLU A 59 17.11 -10.63 -0.90
C GLU A 59 18.08 -10.47 0.28
N GLY A 60 18.05 -11.45 1.21
CA GLY A 60 18.89 -11.46 2.41
C GLY A 60 18.20 -11.03 3.71
N ASP A 61 19.00 -10.62 4.70
CA ASP A 61 18.49 -10.15 5.98
C ASP A 61 17.82 -8.77 5.86
N ALA A 62 17.17 -8.32 6.95
CA ALA A 62 16.42 -7.07 6.95
C ALA A 62 17.25 -5.84 6.57
N VAL A 63 18.48 -5.71 7.08
CA VAL A 63 19.31 -4.53 6.79
C VAL A 63 19.77 -4.55 5.34
N GLU A 64 20.20 -5.72 4.87
CA GLU A 64 20.68 -5.90 3.49
C GLU A 64 19.57 -5.65 2.48
N ARG A 65 18.40 -6.29 2.67
CA ARG A 65 17.19 -6.03 1.87
C ARG A 65 16.81 -4.56 1.84
N GLY A 66 16.81 -3.92 3.02
CA GLY A 66 16.51 -2.50 3.12
C GLY A 66 17.49 -1.65 2.29
N ARG A 67 18.80 -1.90 2.40
CA ARG A 67 19.81 -1.17 1.62
C ARG A 67 19.64 -1.38 0.11
N GLN A 68 19.36 -2.60 -0.33
CA GLN A 68 19.09 -2.91 -1.72
C GLN A 68 17.87 -2.14 -2.23
N HIS A 69 16.76 -2.18 -1.50
CA HIS A 69 15.53 -1.44 -1.82
C HIS A 69 15.81 0.06 -1.94
N GLY A 70 16.40 0.67 -0.91
CA GLY A 70 16.74 2.10 -0.91
C GLY A 70 17.70 2.50 -2.03
N HIS A 71 18.64 1.62 -2.40
CA HIS A 71 19.59 1.87 -3.48
C HIS A 71 18.94 1.78 -4.87
N LEU A 72 18.15 0.73 -5.12
CA LEU A 72 17.58 0.45 -6.44
C LEU A 72 16.41 1.39 -6.79
N LEU A 73 15.60 1.76 -5.79
CA LEU A 73 14.47 2.68 -5.94
C LEU A 73 14.76 4.11 -5.48
N TYR A 74 16.03 4.47 -5.28
CA TYR A 74 16.43 5.80 -4.82
C TYR A 74 15.66 6.97 -5.48
N PRO A 75 15.64 7.12 -6.81
CA PRO A 75 14.98 8.28 -7.41
C PRO A 75 13.46 8.24 -7.22
N GLU A 76 12.84 7.05 -7.22
CA GLU A 76 11.40 6.90 -7.00
C GLU A 76 11.00 7.12 -5.54
N ILE A 77 11.81 6.70 -4.57
CA ILE A 77 11.62 6.98 -3.14
C ILE A 77 11.73 8.49 -2.89
N MET A 78 12.73 9.15 -3.47
CA MET A 78 12.86 10.60 -3.34
C MET A 78 11.65 11.34 -3.92
N ASP A 79 11.19 10.93 -5.10
CA ASP A 79 9.98 11.51 -5.70
C ASP A 79 8.76 11.29 -4.80
N MET A 80 8.58 10.09 -4.25
CA MET A 80 7.47 9.79 -3.34
C MET A 80 7.52 10.63 -2.05
N LEU A 81 8.70 10.76 -1.42
CA LEU A 81 8.90 11.62 -0.25
C LEU A 81 8.53 13.08 -0.55
N HIS A 82 8.98 13.61 -1.70
CA HIS A 82 8.61 14.96 -2.13
C HIS A 82 7.09 15.08 -2.36
N ARG A 83 6.46 14.07 -2.97
CA ARG A 83 5.01 14.09 -3.20
C ARG A 83 4.25 14.18 -1.89
N TRP A 84 4.52 13.28 -0.95
CA TRP A 84 3.87 13.30 0.35
C TRP A 84 4.13 14.57 1.17
N ALA A 85 5.34 15.12 1.07
CA ALA A 85 5.67 16.38 1.72
C ALA A 85 4.93 17.58 1.11
N ASN A 86 4.56 17.51 -0.17
CA ASN A 86 3.82 18.55 -0.88
C ASN A 86 2.30 18.35 -0.86
N THR A 87 1.80 17.19 -0.43
CA THR A 87 0.37 16.85 -0.42
C THR A 87 -0.50 17.89 0.31
N ILE A 88 0.03 18.57 1.33
CA ILE A 88 -0.68 19.64 2.05
C ILE A 88 -1.18 20.76 1.14
N HIS A 89 -0.52 21.02 0.01
CA HIS A 89 -0.95 22.06 -0.93
C HIS A 89 -2.21 21.68 -1.71
N ASN A 90 -2.58 20.40 -1.73
CA ASN A 90 -3.84 19.92 -2.28
C ASN A 90 -4.99 20.03 -1.29
N ALA A 91 -4.71 20.29 -0.01
CA ALA A 91 -5.76 20.44 0.99
C ALA A 91 -6.72 21.58 0.62
N PRO A 92 -8.04 21.45 0.77
CA PRO A 92 -9.01 22.38 0.19
C PRO A 92 -8.80 23.87 0.54
N MET A 93 -8.43 24.14 1.79
CA MET A 93 -8.12 25.51 2.22
C MET A 93 -6.74 25.98 1.76
N MET A 94 -5.76 25.09 1.66
CA MET A 94 -4.41 25.43 1.22
C MET A 94 -4.36 25.66 -0.29
N SER A 95 -5.05 24.84 -1.08
CA SER A 95 -5.13 24.96 -2.53
C SER A 95 -5.74 26.30 -2.96
N SER A 96 -6.63 26.85 -2.13
CA SER A 96 -7.26 28.16 -2.36
C SER A 96 -6.32 29.35 -2.18
N LEU A 97 -5.14 29.16 -1.57
CA LEU A 97 -4.17 30.23 -1.32
C LEU A 97 -3.28 30.57 -2.53
N HIS A 98 -3.37 29.80 -3.63
CA HIS A 98 -2.64 30.04 -4.89
C HIS A 98 -1.13 30.32 -4.70
N ILE A 99 -0.48 29.54 -3.84
CA ILE A 99 0.95 29.70 -3.52
C ILE A 99 1.81 29.26 -4.71
N ASN A 100 2.77 30.10 -5.12
CA ASN A 100 3.72 29.76 -6.17
C ASN A 100 4.59 28.56 -5.75
N GLN A 101 4.53 27.46 -6.52
CA GLN A 101 5.23 26.19 -6.26
C GLN A 101 6.77 26.31 -6.21
N THR A 102 7.33 27.36 -6.82
CA THR A 102 8.78 27.64 -6.82
C THR A 102 9.21 28.54 -5.67
N SER A 103 8.28 29.05 -4.86
CA SER A 103 8.58 29.99 -3.79
C SER A 103 9.16 29.28 -2.56
N GLU A 104 10.02 30.00 -1.82
CA GLU A 104 10.51 29.55 -0.50
C GLU A 104 9.34 29.25 0.44
N ARG A 105 8.28 30.07 0.37
CA ARG A 105 7.06 29.89 1.15
C ARG A 105 6.40 28.52 0.91
N TYR A 106 6.35 28.05 -0.34
CA TYR A 106 5.82 26.72 -0.67
C TYR A 106 6.63 25.63 0.03
N GLN A 107 7.95 25.71 -0.04
CA GLN A 107 8.87 24.75 0.59
C GLN A 107 8.75 24.76 2.12
N GLN A 108 8.63 25.93 2.74
CA GLN A 108 8.45 26.06 4.19
C GLN A 108 7.13 25.43 4.67
N ILE A 109 6.06 25.55 3.89
CA ILE A 109 4.77 24.90 4.19
C ILE A 109 4.91 23.38 4.08
N SER A 110 5.52 22.88 3.01
CA SER A 110 5.77 21.44 2.81
C SER A 110 6.63 20.86 3.93
N GLN A 111 7.67 21.58 4.35
CA GLN A 111 8.55 21.15 5.44
C GLN A 111 7.82 21.09 6.79
N ARG A 112 6.96 22.07 7.10
CA ARG A 112 6.15 22.05 8.34
C ARG A 112 5.16 20.90 8.36
N TRP A 113 4.49 20.64 7.23
CA TRP A 113 3.62 19.49 7.06
C TRP A 113 4.36 18.17 7.26
N TRP A 114 5.48 17.98 6.56
CA TRP A 114 6.27 16.76 6.67
C TRP A 114 6.78 16.53 8.10
N ASN A 115 7.31 17.57 8.75
CA ASN A 115 7.76 17.48 10.14
C ASN A 115 6.63 17.10 11.10
N PHE A 116 5.44 17.64 10.89
CA PHE A 116 4.24 17.26 11.65
C PHE A 116 3.91 15.78 11.45
N CYS A 117 3.80 15.31 10.20
CA CYS A 117 3.53 13.89 9.91
C CYS A 117 4.59 12.99 10.52
N ARG A 118 5.87 13.32 10.33
CA ARG A 118 7.00 12.54 10.82
C ARG A 118 7.02 12.38 12.32
N SER A 119 6.83 13.48 13.05
CA SER A 119 6.76 13.45 14.51
C SER A 119 5.62 12.56 15.01
N ARG A 120 4.45 12.62 14.36
CA ARG A 120 3.28 11.82 14.73
C ARG A 120 3.45 10.35 14.39
N ALA A 121 3.94 10.03 13.19
CA ALA A 121 4.20 8.66 12.77
C ALA A 121 5.19 7.97 13.72
N MET A 122 6.31 8.63 14.04
CA MET A 122 7.27 8.13 15.02
C MET A 122 6.65 7.89 16.40
N ASN A 123 5.80 8.81 16.87
CA ASN A 123 5.18 8.71 18.18
C ASN A 123 4.08 7.62 18.29
N ILE A 124 3.47 7.25 17.16
CA ILE A 124 2.38 6.26 17.12
C ILE A 124 2.94 4.87 16.81
N PHE A 125 3.77 4.74 15.77
CA PHE A 125 4.05 3.45 15.16
C PHE A 125 5.42 2.86 15.52
N TRP A 126 6.46 3.68 15.71
CA TRP A 126 7.84 3.18 15.73
C TRP A 126 8.12 2.14 16.83
N GLU A 127 7.63 2.39 18.05
CA GLU A 127 7.78 1.46 19.18
C GLU A 127 6.99 0.16 19.00
N GLN A 128 5.99 0.14 18.10
CA GLN A 128 5.19 -1.05 17.80
C GLN A 128 5.86 -1.91 16.72
N TYR A 129 6.75 -1.36 15.90
CA TYR A 129 7.43 -2.10 14.85
C TYR A 129 8.37 -3.18 15.43
N PRO A 130 8.23 -4.45 15.03
CA PRO A 130 9.20 -5.49 15.33
C PRO A 130 10.61 -5.13 14.86
N ALA A 131 11.62 -5.61 15.60
CA ALA A 131 13.02 -5.27 15.36
C ALA A 131 13.52 -5.61 13.94
N GLU A 132 12.92 -6.61 13.28
CA GLU A 132 13.22 -6.94 11.89
C GLU A 132 12.83 -5.79 10.94
N TYR A 133 11.57 -5.36 10.96
CA TYR A 133 11.08 -4.29 10.10
C TYR A 133 11.70 -2.94 10.45
N GLN A 134 12.03 -2.68 11.73
CA GLN A 134 12.82 -1.50 12.10
C GLN A 134 14.20 -1.49 11.43
N ARG A 135 14.86 -2.65 11.32
CA ARG A 135 16.16 -2.78 10.64
C ARG A 135 16.03 -2.61 9.13
N GLU A 136 14.95 -3.10 8.54
CA GLU A 136 14.65 -2.91 7.11
C GLU A 136 14.42 -1.44 6.76
N VAL A 137 13.56 -0.74 7.50
CA VAL A 137 13.30 0.70 7.36
C VAL A 137 14.59 1.51 7.48
N LYS A 138 15.46 1.18 8.45
CA LYS A 138 16.80 1.79 8.57
C LYS A 138 17.70 1.50 7.37
N GLY A 139 17.66 0.27 6.86
CA GLY A 139 18.40 -0.12 5.66
C GLY A 139 17.97 0.69 4.44
N ILE A 140 16.66 0.89 4.24
CA ILE A 140 16.12 1.71 3.14
C ILE A 140 16.65 3.14 3.22
N ALA A 141 16.54 3.78 4.39
CA ALA A 141 17.07 5.13 4.60
C ALA A 141 18.56 5.22 4.29
N GLN A 142 19.34 4.21 4.72
CA GLN A 142 20.76 4.15 4.44
C GLN A 142 21.05 3.97 2.94
N GLY A 143 20.30 3.14 2.23
CA GLY A 143 20.40 2.94 0.79
C GLY A 143 20.17 4.24 0.01
N VAL A 144 19.11 4.97 0.39
CA VAL A 144 18.76 6.29 -0.18
C VAL A 144 19.84 7.33 0.12
N ALA A 145 20.26 7.46 1.38
CA ALA A 145 21.26 8.44 1.80
C ALA A 145 22.63 8.21 1.13
N ASN A 146 23.06 6.95 0.96
CA ASN A 146 24.31 6.63 0.26
C ASN A 146 24.30 7.00 -1.23
N ARG A 147 23.11 7.17 -1.82
CA ARG A 147 22.94 7.68 -3.19
C ARG A 147 22.77 9.20 -3.25
N GLY A 148 22.95 9.88 -2.11
CA GLY A 148 22.86 11.33 -2.01
C GLY A 148 21.44 11.85 -1.78
N GLY A 149 20.51 10.99 -1.36
CA GLY A 149 19.14 11.41 -1.09
C GLY A 149 19.01 12.39 0.05
N GLN A 150 18.40 13.53 -0.24
CA GLN A 150 18.18 14.60 0.72
C GLN A 150 16.75 15.12 0.64
N LEU A 151 16.13 15.32 1.80
CA LEU A 151 14.83 15.93 1.94
C LEU A 151 14.98 17.22 2.76
N PHE A 152 14.59 18.36 2.18
CA PHE A 152 14.78 19.69 2.79
C PHE A 152 16.24 20.02 3.17
N GLY A 153 17.20 19.57 2.35
CA GLY A 153 18.63 19.82 2.55
C GLY A 153 19.33 18.88 3.52
N GLU A 154 18.60 17.98 4.17
CA GLU A 154 19.15 16.99 5.10
C GLU A 154 19.10 15.58 4.48
N PRO A 155 20.08 14.70 4.76
CA PRO A 155 20.02 13.30 4.32
C PRO A 155 18.73 12.61 4.79
N VAL A 156 18.14 11.78 3.92
CA VAL A 156 16.94 11.00 4.27
C VAL A 156 17.22 10.09 5.48
N THR A 157 16.29 10.10 6.42
CA THR A 157 16.38 9.37 7.69
C THR A 157 15.41 8.20 7.76
N TYR A 158 15.57 7.31 8.75
CA TYR A 158 14.63 6.20 8.94
C TYR A 158 13.28 6.67 9.45
N GLU A 159 13.23 7.84 10.10
CA GLU A 159 12.00 8.53 10.47
C GLU A 159 11.22 8.95 9.22
N ASP A 160 11.89 9.42 8.18
CA ASP A 160 11.24 9.77 6.91
C ASP A 160 10.68 8.52 6.21
N ILE A 161 11.43 7.40 6.21
CA ILE A 161 10.96 6.13 5.63
C ILE A 161 9.82 5.51 6.44
N LEU A 162 9.86 5.56 7.77
CA LEU A 162 8.72 5.13 8.59
C LEU A 162 7.49 5.97 8.27
N THR A 163 7.66 7.30 8.22
CA THR A 163 6.56 8.23 7.91
C THR A 163 5.96 7.94 6.54
N LEU A 164 6.79 7.59 5.57
CA LEU A 164 6.36 7.16 4.25
C LEU A 164 5.53 5.87 4.31
N ASN A 165 5.97 4.87 5.08
CA ASN A 165 5.25 3.60 5.23
C ASN A 165 3.90 3.74 5.95
N GLU A 166 3.83 4.68 6.89
CA GLU A 166 2.68 4.87 7.80
C GLU A 166 1.77 6.03 7.40
N MET A 167 2.04 6.68 6.26
CA MET A 167 1.30 7.88 5.87
C MET A 167 -0.19 7.58 5.69
N TYR A 168 -0.52 6.41 5.16
CA TYR A 168 -1.89 5.98 4.91
C TYR A 168 -2.69 5.76 6.19
N GLU A 169 -2.14 4.97 7.12
CA GLU A 169 -2.73 4.78 8.45
C GLU A 169 -2.83 6.11 9.21
N PHE A 170 -1.78 6.93 9.15
CA PHE A 170 -1.77 8.23 9.80
C PHE A 170 -2.85 9.17 9.23
N MET A 171 -3.01 9.25 7.92
CA MET A 171 -4.07 10.05 7.30
C MET A 171 -5.46 9.51 7.67
N SER A 172 -5.64 8.19 7.69
CA SER A 172 -6.90 7.54 8.09
C SER A 172 -7.29 7.87 9.54
N MET A 173 -6.32 7.94 10.45
CA MET A 173 -6.54 8.46 11.81
C MET A 173 -6.85 9.95 11.81
N LEU A 174 -6.13 10.74 11.01
CA LEU A 174 -6.20 12.19 10.98
C LEU A 174 -7.56 12.70 10.50
N VAL A 175 -8.17 12.02 9.54
CA VAL A 175 -9.46 12.40 8.94
C VAL A 175 -10.66 11.72 9.61
N ASN A 176 -10.46 10.87 10.64
CA ASN A 176 -11.53 10.25 11.41
C ASN A 176 -11.47 10.61 12.91
N PRO A 177 -12.00 11.79 13.30
CA PRO A 177 -11.89 12.27 14.66
C PRO A 177 -12.95 11.68 15.60
N ALA A 178 -12.72 10.45 16.07
CA ALA A 178 -13.46 9.89 17.20
C ALA A 178 -12.98 10.44 18.58
N LYS A 179 -11.98 11.35 18.61
CA LYS A 179 -11.34 11.82 19.85
C LYS A 179 -11.43 13.34 20.02
N SER A 180 -11.66 13.77 21.26
CA SER A 180 -11.95 15.16 21.65
C SER A 180 -10.79 16.16 21.50
N ILE A 181 -9.57 15.71 21.16
CA ILE A 181 -8.39 16.57 20.93
C ILE A 181 -7.79 16.23 19.56
N HIS A 182 -7.88 17.17 18.61
CA HIS A 182 -7.47 16.95 17.23
C HIS A 182 -6.01 17.36 16.97
N PRO A 183 -5.15 16.49 16.41
CA PRO A 183 -3.74 16.83 16.12
C PRO A 183 -3.59 17.95 15.08
N LEU A 184 -4.60 18.18 14.23
CA LEU A 184 -4.65 19.32 13.29
C LEU A 184 -4.59 20.70 13.97
N ARG A 185 -4.94 20.83 15.25
CA ARG A 185 -4.82 22.10 15.96
C ARG A 185 -3.35 22.53 16.10
N SER A 186 -2.44 21.59 16.40
CA SER A 186 -1.00 21.89 16.41
C SER A 186 -0.50 22.30 15.03
N LEU A 187 -0.88 21.55 13.99
CA LEU A 187 -0.52 21.88 12.61
C LEU A 187 -0.99 23.28 12.19
N TYR A 188 -2.22 23.66 12.54
CA TYR A 188 -2.76 24.97 12.24
C TYR A 188 -1.87 26.10 12.79
N TYR A 189 -1.49 26.03 14.08
CA TYR A 189 -0.63 27.06 14.68
C TYR A 189 0.79 27.04 14.11
N ASP A 190 1.32 25.86 13.78
CA ASP A 190 2.62 25.74 13.13
C ASP A 190 2.61 26.40 11.74
N LEU A 191 1.50 26.33 11.01
CA LEU A 191 1.33 26.92 9.69
C LEU A 191 1.11 28.43 9.71
N LEU A 192 0.58 29.04 10.79
CA LEU A 192 0.33 30.48 10.84
C LEU A 192 1.57 31.34 10.56
N GLY A 193 2.76 30.86 10.94
CA GLY A 193 4.02 31.56 10.66
C GLY A 193 4.39 31.66 9.18
N VAL A 194 3.77 30.84 8.31
CA VAL A 194 4.05 30.77 6.85
C VAL A 194 2.78 30.87 5.99
N ALA A 195 1.61 30.84 6.62
CA ALA A 195 0.29 30.99 6.02
C ALA A 195 -0.61 31.85 6.93
N PRO A 196 -0.31 33.15 7.09
CA PRO A 196 -1.08 34.06 7.94
C PRO A 196 -2.53 34.23 7.48
N GLU A 197 -2.86 33.91 6.23
CA GLU A 197 -4.23 33.92 5.69
C GLU A 197 -5.15 32.88 6.36
N LEU A 198 -4.57 31.95 7.14
CA LEU A 198 -5.30 31.02 7.99
C LEU A 198 -5.73 31.65 9.32
N GLU A 199 -5.26 32.85 9.69
CA GLU A 199 -5.62 33.52 10.93
C GLU A 199 -7.14 33.58 11.13
N GLU A 200 -7.59 33.31 12.36
CA GLU A 200 -8.99 33.16 12.75
C GLU A 200 -9.79 32.04 12.04
N LYS A 201 -9.18 31.22 11.17
CA LYS A 201 -9.86 30.14 10.41
C LYS A 201 -9.58 28.73 10.93
N GLN A 202 -9.27 28.58 12.22
CA GLN A 202 -8.93 27.28 12.81
C GLN A 202 -10.03 26.23 12.60
N ALA A 203 -11.30 26.59 12.85
CA ALA A 203 -12.42 25.66 12.72
C ALA A 203 -12.64 25.22 11.26
N ASP A 204 -12.58 26.17 10.33
CA ASP A 204 -12.71 25.90 8.89
C ASP A 204 -11.57 25.03 8.39
N PHE A 205 -10.33 25.31 8.84
CA PHE A 205 -9.14 24.52 8.47
C PHE A 205 -9.31 23.05 8.83
N ILE A 206 -9.66 22.78 10.10
CA ILE A 206 -9.87 21.42 10.59
C ILE A 206 -11.03 20.76 9.83
N THR A 207 -12.15 21.45 9.69
CA THR A 207 -13.35 20.91 9.02
C THR A 207 -13.06 20.57 7.56
N SER A 208 -12.31 21.42 6.85
CA SER A 208 -11.98 21.22 5.43
C SER A 208 -11.12 19.97 5.18
N LEU A 209 -10.27 19.59 6.12
CA LEU A 209 -9.39 18.43 6.03
C LEU A 209 -10.09 17.11 6.35
N VAL A 210 -11.11 17.16 7.21
CA VAL A 210 -11.82 16.00 7.75
C VAL A 210 -13.07 15.66 6.94
N ASN A 211 -13.87 16.66 6.55
CA ASN A 211 -15.15 16.45 5.87
C ASN A 211 -14.96 16.31 4.36
N GLN A 212 -14.43 15.17 3.94
CA GLN A 212 -14.19 14.85 2.53
C GLN A 212 -14.81 13.49 2.16
N PRO A 213 -15.15 13.26 0.87
CA PRO A 213 -15.58 11.95 0.42
C PRO A 213 -14.51 10.90 0.75
N PRO A 214 -14.90 9.65 1.07
CA PRO A 214 -13.96 8.60 1.42
C PRO A 214 -12.86 8.44 0.37
N ALA A 215 -11.62 8.23 0.81
CA ALA A 215 -10.49 8.00 -0.08
C ALA A 215 -10.50 6.60 -0.72
N HIS A 216 -11.30 5.67 -0.18
CA HIS A 216 -11.20 4.24 -0.43
C HIS A 216 -12.30 3.75 -1.37
N HIS A 217 -11.91 3.24 -2.55
CA HIS A 217 -12.81 2.66 -3.56
C HIS A 217 -12.25 1.35 -4.18
N CYS A 218 -11.25 0.72 -3.54
CA CYS A 218 -10.63 -0.51 -4.03
C CYS A 218 -11.66 -1.63 -4.19
N ASN A 219 -11.48 -2.47 -5.20
CA ASN A 219 -12.31 -3.66 -5.41
C ASN A 219 -11.47 -4.86 -5.85
N GLY A 220 -11.88 -6.05 -5.43
CA GLY A 220 -11.18 -7.27 -5.78
C GLY A 220 -12.10 -8.48 -5.73
N PHE A 221 -11.62 -9.58 -6.29
CA PHE A 221 -12.29 -10.86 -6.21
C PHE A 221 -11.33 -12.03 -6.11
N ILE A 222 -11.85 -13.15 -5.58
CA ILE A 222 -11.15 -14.43 -5.54
C ILE A 222 -12.14 -15.57 -5.84
N ALA A 223 -11.75 -16.49 -6.70
CA ALA A 223 -12.57 -17.60 -7.20
C ALA A 223 -11.79 -18.91 -7.19
N THR A 224 -12.48 -20.03 -7.00
CA THR A 224 -11.88 -21.38 -6.99
C THR A 224 -12.93 -22.44 -7.35
N GLY A 225 -12.51 -23.66 -7.68
CA GLY A 225 -13.42 -24.76 -8.00
C GLY A 225 -14.26 -24.47 -9.25
N ASP A 226 -15.55 -24.79 -9.21
CA ASP A 226 -16.49 -24.68 -10.34
C ASP A 226 -16.71 -23.22 -10.80
N ALA A 227 -16.29 -22.23 -10.01
CA ALA A 227 -16.28 -20.83 -10.42
C ALA A 227 -15.19 -20.50 -11.45
N THR A 228 -14.27 -21.43 -11.72
CA THR A 228 -13.15 -21.28 -12.66
C THR A 228 -13.11 -22.46 -13.64
N SER A 229 -12.52 -22.26 -14.82
CA SER A 229 -12.59 -23.25 -15.90
C SER A 229 -11.93 -24.60 -15.59
N ASN A 230 -10.87 -24.62 -14.77
CA ASN A 230 -10.22 -25.89 -14.38
C ASN A 230 -10.00 -26.03 -12.86
N GLY A 231 -10.82 -25.36 -12.06
CA GLY A 231 -10.80 -25.51 -10.59
C GLY A 231 -9.67 -24.76 -9.88
N GLN A 232 -8.71 -24.18 -10.59
CA GLN A 232 -7.62 -23.42 -9.97
C GLN A 232 -8.11 -22.09 -9.39
N MET A 233 -7.40 -21.61 -8.38
CA MET A 233 -7.67 -20.30 -7.81
C MET A 233 -7.34 -19.17 -8.79
N VAL A 234 -8.24 -18.20 -8.90
CA VAL A 234 -8.04 -16.94 -9.65
C VAL A 234 -8.35 -15.78 -8.71
N ALA A 235 -7.45 -14.81 -8.63
CA ALA A 235 -7.59 -13.62 -7.79
C ALA A 235 -7.23 -12.37 -8.59
N SER A 236 -7.95 -11.27 -8.35
CA SER A 236 -7.67 -9.97 -8.96
C SER A 236 -8.00 -8.85 -7.98
N ASP A 237 -7.19 -7.81 -8.02
CA ASP A 237 -7.41 -6.56 -7.29
C ASP A 237 -7.42 -5.36 -8.27
N SER A 238 -8.09 -4.29 -7.85
CA SER A 238 -8.06 -2.97 -8.46
C SER A 238 -8.07 -1.91 -7.36
N VAL A 239 -6.95 -1.21 -7.23
CA VAL A 239 -6.80 -0.05 -6.34
C VAL A 239 -7.40 1.21 -6.95
N TRP A 240 -8.04 2.00 -6.09
CA TRP A 240 -8.61 3.30 -6.45
C TRP A 240 -8.12 4.38 -5.51
N PHE A 241 -7.95 5.58 -6.06
CA PHE A 241 -7.54 6.76 -5.32
C PHE A 241 -8.64 7.82 -5.25
N GLY A 242 -8.56 8.66 -4.24
CA GLY A 242 -9.53 9.71 -3.96
C GLY A 242 -9.14 10.50 -2.72
N SER A 243 -9.68 11.72 -2.59
CA SER A 243 -9.34 12.74 -1.58
C SER A 243 -8.18 13.68 -1.94
N TRP A 244 -7.99 14.70 -1.09
CA TRP A 244 -6.89 15.66 -1.22
C TRP A 244 -5.52 15.04 -0.92
N TRP A 245 -5.48 14.03 -0.05
CA TRP A 245 -4.24 13.44 0.42
C TRP A 245 -3.81 12.21 -0.38
N TYR A 246 -4.76 11.40 -0.86
CA TYR A 246 -4.50 10.30 -1.79
C TYR A 246 -5.05 10.61 -3.19
N SER A 247 -4.45 11.62 -3.84
CA SER A 247 -4.81 12.01 -5.20
C SER A 247 -4.03 11.22 -6.25
N TYR A 248 -4.36 11.38 -7.54
CA TYR A 248 -3.56 10.82 -8.65
C TYR A 248 -2.07 11.23 -8.59
N TYR A 249 -1.78 12.40 -7.99
CA TYR A 249 -0.41 12.83 -7.72
C TYR A 249 0.33 11.82 -6.84
N ILE A 250 -0.32 11.15 -5.89
CA ILE A 250 0.30 10.12 -5.06
C ILE A 250 0.18 8.74 -5.72
N ALA A 251 -1.04 8.37 -6.12
CA ALA A 251 -1.36 7.01 -6.57
C ALA A 251 -0.60 6.55 -7.82
N GLN A 252 -0.17 7.46 -8.70
CA GLN A 252 0.57 7.08 -9.93
C GLN A 252 1.92 6.39 -9.68
N ARG A 253 2.36 6.31 -8.42
CA ARG A 253 3.60 5.66 -7.97
C ARG A 253 3.36 4.31 -7.31
N TRP A 254 2.12 3.83 -7.23
CA TRP A 254 1.81 2.43 -6.98
C TRP A 254 2.07 1.65 -8.27
N ASN A 255 3.34 1.56 -8.62
CA ASN A 255 3.81 1.00 -9.88
C ASN A 255 5.06 0.14 -9.69
N VAL A 256 5.27 -0.37 -8.48
CA VAL A 256 6.39 -1.24 -8.13
C VAL A 256 5.87 -2.65 -7.91
N ILE A 257 6.44 -3.62 -8.62
CA ILE A 257 6.33 -5.03 -8.26
C ILE A 257 7.57 -5.36 -7.42
N MET A 258 7.37 -5.64 -6.15
CA MET A 258 8.45 -5.97 -5.21
C MET A 258 8.50 -7.48 -5.01
N ASP A 259 9.64 -8.08 -5.36
CA ASP A 259 9.96 -9.48 -5.11
C ASP A 259 11.02 -9.59 -4.00
N ILE A 260 10.65 -10.30 -2.94
CA ILE A 260 11.39 -10.36 -1.69
C ILE A 260 11.71 -11.81 -1.36
N ILE A 261 12.99 -12.18 -1.32
CA ILE A 261 13.47 -13.44 -0.73
C ILE A 261 14.10 -13.19 0.65
N PRO A 262 13.33 -13.23 1.76
CA PRO A 262 13.85 -12.98 3.11
C PRO A 262 14.77 -14.09 3.60
N ALA A 263 15.74 -13.75 4.45
CA ALA A 263 16.55 -14.75 5.14
C ALA A 263 15.72 -15.66 6.08
N ARG A 264 14.51 -15.23 6.46
CA ARG A 264 13.56 -16.00 7.28
C ARG A 264 12.13 -15.77 6.80
N GLY A 265 11.36 -16.85 6.75
CA GLY A 265 10.02 -16.84 6.19
C GLY A 265 10.03 -17.13 4.70
N ASN A 266 8.91 -16.81 4.06
CA ASN A 266 8.54 -17.13 2.69
C ASN A 266 8.96 -16.01 1.74
N ARG A 267 9.28 -16.35 0.49
CA ARG A 267 9.37 -15.37 -0.58
C ARG A 267 8.02 -14.70 -0.77
N VAL A 268 8.01 -13.38 -0.93
CA VAL A 268 6.79 -12.59 -1.14
C VAL A 268 6.93 -11.77 -2.41
N VAL A 269 5.89 -11.76 -3.24
CA VAL A 269 5.73 -10.82 -4.34
C VAL A 269 4.51 -9.96 -4.06
N MET A 270 4.63 -8.65 -4.20
CA MET A 270 3.52 -7.72 -3.94
C MET A 270 3.57 -6.54 -4.90
N GLY A 271 2.39 -6.00 -5.22
CA GLY A 271 2.28 -4.64 -5.74
C GLY A 271 2.58 -3.66 -4.62
N THR A 272 3.26 -2.54 -4.88
CA THR A 272 3.61 -1.56 -3.85
C THR A 272 4.01 -0.20 -4.43
N SER A 273 4.36 0.70 -3.53
CA SER A 273 4.89 2.02 -3.78
C SER A 273 6.36 2.13 -3.35
N PRO A 274 7.19 2.99 -3.99
CA PRO A 274 8.60 3.14 -3.65
C PRO A 274 8.82 3.43 -2.16
N GLY A 275 9.62 2.60 -1.50
CA GLY A 275 10.03 2.77 -0.10
C GLY A 275 9.12 2.10 0.93
N LEU A 276 8.02 1.47 0.50
CA LEU A 276 7.12 0.73 1.38
C LEU A 276 7.60 -0.70 1.59
N ILE A 277 7.57 -1.18 2.82
CA ILE A 277 7.91 -2.58 3.18
C ILE A 277 6.72 -3.53 3.08
N TRP A 278 5.55 -3.00 2.70
CA TRP A 278 4.27 -3.69 2.59
C TRP A 278 3.57 -3.24 1.29
N SER A 279 2.45 -3.86 0.93
CA SER A 279 1.78 -3.55 -0.35
C SER A 279 1.25 -2.13 -0.33
N ASP A 280 0.26 -1.83 0.52
CA ASP A 280 -0.59 -0.62 0.46
C ASP A 280 -1.32 -0.44 -0.90
N GLU A 281 -0.92 -1.17 -1.95
CA GLU A 281 -1.69 -1.50 -3.17
C GLU A 281 -2.65 -2.68 -2.94
N ASP A 282 -2.70 -3.25 -1.74
CA ASP A 282 -3.68 -4.30 -1.44
C ASP A 282 -3.52 -5.64 -2.18
N TYR A 283 -2.35 -6.00 -2.76
CA TYR A 283 -2.14 -7.32 -3.38
C TYR A 283 -0.80 -7.98 -3.00
N TYR A 284 -0.87 -9.22 -2.53
CA TYR A 284 0.29 -10.04 -2.20
C TYR A 284 0.14 -11.48 -2.67
N GLN A 285 1.28 -12.12 -2.94
CA GLN A 285 1.42 -13.57 -3.04
C GLN A 285 2.70 -14.06 -2.37
N ASN A 286 2.74 -15.31 -1.91
CA ASN A 286 3.96 -15.93 -1.38
C ASN A 286 4.26 -17.32 -1.96
N ASP A 287 5.45 -17.85 -1.68
CA ASP A 287 5.91 -19.16 -2.20
C ASP A 287 5.21 -20.39 -1.60
N GLN A 288 4.38 -20.21 -0.56
CA GLN A 288 3.49 -21.25 -0.05
C GLN A 288 2.17 -21.31 -0.82
N GLY A 289 1.95 -20.42 -1.78
CA GLY A 289 0.73 -20.33 -2.57
C GLY A 289 -0.36 -19.46 -1.93
N LEU A 290 -0.05 -18.72 -0.86
CA LEU A 290 -0.99 -17.75 -0.31
C LEU A 290 -1.12 -16.54 -1.23
N VAL A 291 -2.35 -16.07 -1.40
CA VAL A 291 -2.71 -14.78 -1.98
C VAL A 291 -3.50 -13.99 -0.95
N LEU A 292 -3.23 -12.69 -0.84
CA LEU A 292 -3.91 -11.78 0.06
C LEU A 292 -4.28 -10.51 -0.68
N ILE A 293 -5.56 -10.15 -0.63
CA ILE A 293 -6.12 -8.92 -1.17
C ILE A 293 -6.80 -8.13 -0.06
N GLU A 294 -6.66 -6.81 -0.05
CA GLU A 294 -7.37 -5.90 0.84
C GLU A 294 -8.39 -5.04 0.07
N THR A 295 -9.49 -4.65 0.71
CA THR A 295 -10.24 -3.46 0.32
C THR A 295 -10.62 -2.67 1.57
N THR A 296 -10.09 -1.45 1.69
CA THR A 296 -10.23 -0.66 2.92
C THR A 296 -11.68 -0.25 3.16
N CYS A 297 -12.23 -0.51 4.33
CA CYS A 297 -13.56 -0.08 4.72
C CYS A 297 -13.51 1.34 5.34
N PRO A 298 -14.66 2.03 5.43
CA PRO A 298 -14.75 3.24 6.23
C PRO A 298 -14.15 3.03 7.63
N GLN A 299 -13.27 3.93 8.03
CA GLN A 299 -12.53 3.80 9.28
C GLN A 299 -13.51 3.71 10.47
N GLY A 300 -13.37 2.63 11.26
CA GLY A 300 -14.14 2.42 12.48
C GLY A 300 -13.37 2.87 13.73
N LEU A 301 -13.69 2.27 14.88
CA LEU A 301 -12.94 2.47 16.12
C LEU A 301 -11.48 2.06 15.95
N TRP A 302 -10.57 2.82 16.58
CA TRP A 302 -9.15 2.53 16.62
C TRP A 302 -8.54 2.89 17.98
N LYS A 303 -7.43 2.23 18.32
CA LYS A 303 -6.60 2.53 19.51
C LYS A 303 -5.18 2.88 19.07
N LYS A 304 -4.49 3.71 19.87
CA LYS A 304 -3.14 4.19 19.52
C LYS A 304 -2.10 3.06 19.53
N ASN A 305 -2.23 2.12 20.47
CA ASN A 305 -1.28 1.02 20.65
C ASN A 305 -1.77 -0.21 19.89
N GLY A 306 -0.85 -0.98 19.34
CA GLY A 306 -1.13 -2.14 18.50
C GLY A 306 -0.20 -2.17 17.29
N LEU A 307 -0.14 -3.31 16.61
CA LEU A 307 0.65 -3.43 15.40
C LEU A 307 -0.04 -2.70 14.24
N PRO A 308 0.70 -1.84 13.51
CA PRO A 308 0.18 -1.23 12.29
C PRO A 308 -0.11 -2.32 11.25
N LEU A 309 -1.04 -2.02 10.36
CA LEU A 309 -1.40 -2.84 9.24
C LEU A 309 -0.20 -3.18 8.37
N ALA A 310 0.72 -2.23 8.16
CA ALA A 310 1.97 -2.47 7.45
C ALA A 310 2.72 -3.69 7.99
N VAL A 311 2.83 -3.78 9.32
CA VAL A 311 3.48 -4.91 10.00
C VAL A 311 2.64 -6.17 9.94
N ARG A 312 1.32 -6.07 10.16
CA ARG A 312 0.42 -7.23 10.21
C ARG A 312 0.30 -7.91 8.85
N ALA A 313 0.03 -7.15 7.78
CA ALA A 313 -0.07 -7.66 6.42
C ALA A 313 1.28 -8.22 5.93
N ARG A 314 2.38 -7.51 6.20
CA ARG A 314 3.72 -8.00 5.86
C ARG A 314 4.05 -9.31 6.58
N THR A 315 3.68 -9.43 7.85
CA THR A 315 3.89 -10.65 8.65
C THR A 315 3.03 -11.80 8.13
N ALA A 316 1.76 -11.55 7.79
CA ALA A 316 0.87 -12.55 7.21
C ALA A 316 1.50 -13.21 5.97
N MET A 317 2.09 -12.40 5.08
CA MET A 317 2.62 -12.91 3.82
C MET A 317 4.05 -13.45 3.93
N GLN A 318 4.90 -12.84 4.76
CA GLN A 318 6.27 -13.31 4.97
C GLN A 318 6.33 -14.56 5.84
N TYR A 319 5.42 -14.74 6.80
CA TYR A 319 5.52 -15.85 7.76
C TYR A 319 4.35 -16.83 7.72
N GLY A 320 3.23 -16.47 7.08
CA GLY A 320 2.08 -17.36 6.94
C GLY A 320 2.24 -18.37 5.81
N SER A 321 1.72 -19.59 6.04
CA SER A 321 1.70 -20.67 5.04
C SER A 321 0.28 -21.17 4.76
N THR A 322 -0.69 -20.77 5.57
CA THR A 322 -2.11 -21.12 5.45
C THR A 322 -3.01 -19.89 5.57
N VAL A 323 -4.27 -20.01 5.15
CA VAL A 323 -5.29 -18.97 5.35
C VAL A 323 -5.45 -18.63 6.85
N ASP A 324 -5.31 -19.62 7.74
CA ASP A 324 -5.41 -19.40 9.19
C ASP A 324 -4.24 -18.56 9.72
N ASP A 325 -3.00 -18.81 9.26
CA ASP A 325 -1.84 -18.00 9.65
C ASP A 325 -2.00 -16.54 9.23
N ALA A 326 -2.54 -16.31 8.02
CA ALA A 326 -2.82 -14.97 7.53
C ALA A 326 -3.86 -14.25 8.39
N ILE A 327 -4.96 -14.93 8.73
CA ILE A 327 -5.99 -14.39 9.63
C ILE A 327 -5.41 -14.09 11.02
N GLU A 328 -4.60 -14.99 11.58
CA GLU A 328 -3.97 -14.80 12.89
C GLU A 328 -3.04 -13.58 12.89
N ALA A 329 -2.18 -13.45 11.87
CA ALA A 329 -1.27 -12.31 11.73
C ALA A 329 -2.03 -10.98 11.57
N LEU A 330 -3.11 -10.97 10.79
CA LEU A 330 -3.95 -9.78 10.59
C LEU A 330 -4.70 -9.38 11.86
N ARG A 331 -5.19 -10.34 12.65
CA ARG A 331 -5.86 -10.06 13.94
C ARG A 331 -4.87 -9.70 15.06
N GLY A 332 -3.64 -10.21 14.97
CA GLY A 332 -2.60 -10.10 15.98
C GLY A 332 -2.32 -8.67 16.42
N ASN A 333 -2.61 -8.36 17.69
CA ASN A 333 -2.42 -7.05 18.31
C ASN A 333 -2.96 -5.87 17.44
N ASN A 334 -4.09 -6.08 16.75
CA ASN A 334 -4.70 -5.09 15.86
C ASN A 334 -4.97 -3.75 16.58
N ASN A 335 -4.63 -2.64 15.92
CA ASN A 335 -4.89 -1.27 16.36
C ASN A 335 -6.23 -0.70 15.82
N GLY A 336 -6.86 -1.38 14.87
CA GLY A 336 -8.12 -0.99 14.24
C GLY A 336 -7.99 0.15 13.24
N ILE A 337 -6.78 0.52 12.84
CA ILE A 337 -6.56 1.53 11.80
C ILE A 337 -6.56 0.80 10.45
N MET A 338 -7.22 1.41 9.45
CA MET A 338 -7.49 0.83 8.14
C MET A 338 -8.21 -0.53 8.28
N ASN A 339 -9.39 -0.49 8.90
CA ASN A 339 -10.29 -1.65 8.89
C ASN A 339 -10.58 -2.04 7.44
N ALA A 340 -10.66 -3.33 7.18
CA ALA A 340 -10.71 -3.83 5.82
C ALA A 340 -11.46 -5.14 5.70
N VAL A 341 -11.92 -5.41 4.49
CA VAL A 341 -12.26 -6.75 4.04
C VAL A 341 -11.04 -7.33 3.34
N TRP A 342 -10.65 -8.52 3.76
CA TRP A 342 -9.55 -9.30 3.22
C TRP A 342 -10.09 -10.46 2.40
N LEU A 343 -9.60 -10.63 1.17
CA LEU A 343 -9.78 -11.86 0.41
C LEU A 343 -8.47 -12.64 0.48
N ILE A 344 -8.54 -13.84 1.03
CA ILE A 344 -7.38 -14.68 1.31
C ILE A 344 -7.56 -15.98 0.54
N GLY A 345 -6.52 -16.47 -0.11
CA GLY A 345 -6.60 -17.75 -0.79
C GLY A 345 -5.33 -18.56 -0.68
N ASP A 346 -5.47 -19.87 -0.75
CA ASP A 346 -4.39 -20.83 -0.78
C ASP A 346 -4.49 -21.63 -2.08
N ALA A 347 -3.56 -21.35 -2.99
CA ALA A 347 -3.50 -21.99 -4.31
C ALA A 347 -3.20 -23.49 -4.24
N THR A 348 -2.66 -23.98 -3.12
CA THR A 348 -2.28 -25.39 -2.96
C THR A 348 -3.46 -26.26 -2.58
N THR A 349 -4.37 -25.73 -1.76
CA THR A 349 -5.58 -26.42 -1.29
C THR A 349 -6.82 -26.03 -2.08
N GLY A 350 -6.79 -24.88 -2.76
CA GLY A 350 -7.95 -24.26 -3.40
C GLY A 350 -8.90 -23.60 -2.40
N GLU A 351 -8.53 -23.48 -1.11
CA GLU A 351 -9.32 -22.75 -0.12
C GLU A 351 -9.27 -21.25 -0.40
N ILE A 352 -10.43 -20.60 -0.39
CA ILE A 352 -10.58 -19.15 -0.41
C ILE A 352 -11.40 -18.72 0.81
N ALA A 353 -11.08 -17.54 1.33
CA ALA A 353 -11.76 -16.93 2.46
C ALA A 353 -12.01 -15.45 2.22
N ARG A 354 -13.16 -14.98 2.73
CA ARG A 354 -13.46 -13.58 2.95
C ARG A 354 -13.38 -13.33 4.44
N PHE A 355 -12.55 -12.38 4.83
CA PHE A 355 -12.29 -12.07 6.23
C PHE A 355 -12.50 -10.58 6.49
N GLU A 356 -13.50 -10.25 7.30
CA GLU A 356 -13.80 -8.89 7.71
C GLU A 356 -13.20 -8.63 9.08
N LEU A 357 -12.46 -7.53 9.21
CA LEU A 357 -11.75 -7.19 10.44
C LEU A 357 -11.98 -5.75 10.85
N GLY A 358 -12.66 -5.57 11.98
CA GLY A 358 -12.66 -4.34 12.76
C GLY A 358 -11.66 -4.40 13.91
N LEU A 359 -11.73 -3.43 14.84
CA LEU A 359 -10.86 -3.41 16.02
C LEU A 359 -11.12 -4.58 16.99
N TYR A 360 -12.39 -4.86 17.27
CA TYR A 360 -12.81 -5.84 18.28
C TYR A 360 -13.57 -7.02 17.67
N GLU A 361 -14.28 -6.77 16.58
CA GLU A 361 -15.14 -7.75 15.92
C GLU A 361 -14.52 -8.19 14.59
N SER A 362 -14.87 -9.41 14.19
CA SER A 362 -14.42 -9.96 12.93
C SER A 362 -15.28 -11.14 12.48
N ALA A 363 -15.42 -11.31 11.17
CA ALA A 363 -16.18 -12.41 10.57
C ALA A 363 -15.35 -13.09 9.47
N VAL A 364 -15.54 -14.40 9.28
CA VAL A 364 -14.84 -15.17 8.25
C VAL A 364 -15.79 -16.13 7.57
N TRP A 365 -15.75 -16.16 6.24
CA TRP A 365 -16.41 -17.15 5.40
C TRP A 365 -15.37 -17.84 4.54
N ARG A 366 -15.50 -19.16 4.36
CA ARG A 366 -14.52 -20.00 3.67
C ARG A 366 -15.21 -20.98 2.73
N THR A 367 -14.58 -21.29 1.61
CA THR A 367 -15.01 -22.36 0.69
C THR A 367 -13.83 -22.87 -0.14
N THR A 368 -13.93 -24.09 -0.65
CA THR A 368 -13.03 -24.63 -1.68
C THR A 368 -13.72 -24.71 -3.06
N ASN A 369 -14.95 -24.21 -3.17
CA ASN A 369 -15.70 -24.14 -4.41
C ASN A 369 -16.62 -22.92 -4.40
N GLY A 370 -16.30 -21.90 -5.20
CA GLY A 370 -17.09 -20.68 -5.26
C GLY A 370 -16.26 -19.42 -5.48
N PHE A 371 -16.81 -18.30 -5.03
CA PHE A 371 -16.31 -16.97 -5.31
C PHE A 371 -16.63 -16.00 -4.17
N TYR A 372 -15.66 -15.15 -3.84
CA TYR A 372 -15.84 -13.97 -3.01
C TYR A 372 -15.38 -12.72 -3.75
N TRP A 373 -16.03 -11.59 -3.47
CA TRP A 373 -15.66 -10.28 -3.97
C TRP A 373 -15.71 -9.27 -2.85
N SER A 374 -15.04 -8.14 -3.02
CA SER A 374 -15.15 -6.98 -2.14
C SER A 374 -15.01 -5.68 -2.92
N ALA A 375 -15.68 -4.64 -2.45
CA ALA A 375 -15.57 -3.26 -2.91
C ALA A 375 -15.83 -2.32 -1.72
N ASN A 376 -14.99 -2.43 -0.69
CA ASN A 376 -15.09 -1.66 0.57
C ASN A 376 -16.39 -1.91 1.36
N ASN A 377 -17.03 -3.07 1.16
CA ASN A 377 -18.38 -3.38 1.63
C ASN A 377 -18.37 -4.46 2.72
N PRO A 378 -18.26 -4.13 4.02
CA PRO A 378 -18.45 -5.13 5.07
C PRO A 378 -19.88 -5.70 4.98
N MET A 379 -20.00 -7.02 5.15
CA MET A 379 -21.26 -7.76 5.07
C MET A 379 -21.70 -8.26 6.45
N ASP A 380 -20.76 -8.42 7.38
CA ASP A 380 -21.10 -8.73 8.76
C ASP A 380 -21.76 -7.51 9.43
N PRO A 381 -22.85 -7.69 10.20
CA PRO A 381 -23.54 -6.58 10.85
C PRO A 381 -22.87 -6.09 12.15
N SER A 382 -21.83 -6.76 12.67
CA SER A 382 -21.22 -6.46 13.97
C SER A 382 -20.30 -5.25 14.01
#